data_AF-A0A5D2W4P2-F1
#
_entry.id   AF-A0A5D2W4P2-F1
#
_cell.length_a   1.000
_cell.length_b   1.000
_cell.length_c   1.000
_cell.angle_alpha   90.00
_cell.angle_beta   90.00
_cell.angle_gamma   90.00
#
_symmetry.space_group_name_H-M   'P 1'
#
loop_
_entity.id
_entity.type
_entity.pdbx_description
1 polymer ?
#
loop_
_entity_poly.entity_id
_entity_poly.type
_entity_poly.pdbx_seq_one_letter_code
_entity_poly.pdbx_strand_id
1 'polypeptide(L)'
;MAEFPALNGQSVSYAVLQYPACSLNPHHTRPSATELFFLTYGILEVGFIDTTNKLFTQIYSCSVAGTVSVPATVLVTVVDDEKILATCFKTDVDTIQKLKAGFALKA
;
A
#
# COMPACT_ATOMS: atom_id res chain seq x y z
N MET A 1 -14.15 -11.00 9.50
CA MET A 1 -14.88 -9.89 10.14
C MET A 1 -15.04 -10.19 11.64
N ALA A 2 -13.93 -10.21 12.38
CA ALA A 2 -13.92 -10.63 13.78
C ALA A 2 -13.51 -9.51 14.75
N GLU A 3 -12.83 -8.47 14.26
CA GLU A 3 -12.11 -7.54 15.12
C GLU A 3 -12.98 -6.43 15.71
N PHE A 4 -14.03 -5.99 15.03
CA PHE A 4 -14.91 -4.95 15.57
C PHE A 4 -16.39 -5.14 15.17
N PRO A 5 -17.14 -5.98 15.90
CA PRO A 5 -18.54 -6.32 15.58
C PRO A 5 -19.50 -5.13 15.53
N ALA A 6 -19.16 -4.01 16.19
CA ALA A 6 -19.97 -2.80 16.21
C ALA A 6 -20.13 -2.13 14.83
N LEU A 7 -19.25 -2.44 13.86
CA LEU A 7 -19.36 -1.90 12.50
C LEU A 7 -20.25 -2.74 11.58
N ASN A 8 -20.81 -3.85 12.07
CA ASN A 8 -21.72 -4.68 11.27
C ASN A 8 -22.97 -3.86 10.89
N GLY A 9 -23.28 -3.85 9.58
CA GLY A 9 -24.38 -3.08 9.02
C GLY A 9 -24.10 -1.59 8.84
N GLN A 10 -22.95 -1.08 9.28
CA GLN A 10 -22.60 0.34 9.16
C GLN A 10 -21.90 0.68 7.83
N SER A 11 -21.52 -0.32 7.04
CA SER A 11 -20.79 -0.16 5.76
C SER A 11 -19.50 0.67 5.88
N VAL A 12 -18.86 0.61 7.05
CA VAL A 12 -17.57 1.25 7.32
C VAL A 12 -16.59 0.23 7.89
N SER A 13 -15.30 0.49 7.69
CA SER A 13 -14.22 -0.27 8.31
C SER A 13 -13.16 0.71 8.80
N TYR A 14 -12.37 0.30 9.79
CA TYR A 14 -11.32 1.12 10.37
C TYR A 14 -10.05 0.31 10.53
N ALA A 15 -8.90 0.95 10.33
CA ALA A 15 -7.58 0.37 10.56
C ALA A 15 -6.65 1.45 11.12
N VAL A 16 -5.79 1.05 12.06
CA VAL A 16 -4.66 1.88 12.51
C VAL A 16 -3.42 1.41 11.77
N LEU A 17 -2.72 2.34 11.16
CA LEU A 17 -1.50 2.08 10.40
C LEU A 17 -0.35 2.81 11.08
N GLN A 18 0.73 2.08 11.34
CA GLN A 18 1.98 2.66 11.80
C GLN A 18 3.10 2.33 10.84
N TYR A 19 3.89 3.36 10.60
CA TYR A 19 5.06 3.33 9.77
C TYR A 19 6.27 3.75 10.61
N PRO A 20 7.33 2.92 10.70
CA PRO A 20 8.62 3.43 11.16
C PRO A 20 9.14 4.50 10.18
N ALA A 21 10.10 5.32 10.63
CA ALA A 21 10.70 6.34 9.79
C ALA A 21 11.25 5.74 8.48
N CYS A 22 11.01 6.42 7.37
CA CYS A 22 11.42 6.00 6.03
C CYS A 22 10.80 4.67 5.53
N SER A 23 9.73 4.17 6.15
CA SER A 23 8.96 3.07 5.57
C SER A 23 7.90 3.57 4.59
N LEU A 24 7.52 2.69 3.66
CA LEU A 24 6.54 2.97 2.63
C LEU A 24 5.39 1.98 2.76
N ASN A 25 4.16 2.49 2.68
CA ASN A 25 3.04 1.66 2.34
C ASN A 25 3.05 1.47 0.82
N PRO A 26 3.16 0.23 0.30
CA PRO A 26 3.13 0.01 -1.14
C PRO A 26 1.88 0.61 -1.78
N HIS A 27 2.00 0.96 -3.06
CA HIS A 27 0.85 1.36 -3.86
C HIS A 27 -0.20 0.23 -3.81
N HIS A 28 -1.44 0.59 -3.49
CA HIS A 28 -2.53 -0.36 -3.42
C HIS A 28 -3.82 0.32 -3.89
N THR A 29 -4.82 -0.50 -4.21
CA THR A 29 -6.15 -0.04 -4.58
C THR A 29 -7.18 -0.79 -3.73
N ARG A 30 -8.29 -0.12 -3.44
CA ARG A 30 -9.45 -0.71 -2.76
C ARG A 30 -10.61 -0.78 -3.76
N PRO A 31 -10.93 -1.96 -4.31
CA PRO A 31 -11.94 -2.07 -5.37
C PRO A 31 -13.36 -1.67 -4.96
N SER A 32 -13.67 -1.70 -3.66
CA SER A 32 -15.04 -1.58 -3.14
C SER A 32 -15.18 -0.58 -1.97
N ALA A 33 -14.13 0.20 -1.69
CA ALA A 33 -14.14 1.17 -0.60
C ALA A 33 -13.32 2.42 -0.96
N THR A 34 -13.74 3.55 -0.41
CA THR A 34 -12.92 4.76 -0.36
C THR A 34 -12.17 4.80 0.97
N GLU A 35 -10.96 5.35 0.96
CA GLU A 35 -10.16 5.51 2.16
C GLU A 35 -10.15 6.96 2.60
N LEU A 36 -10.27 7.16 3.92
CA LEU A 36 -10.07 8.43 4.58
C LEU A 36 -8.92 8.26 5.57
N PHE A 37 -7.84 9.02 5.39
CA PHE A 37 -6.71 9.03 6.31
C PHE A 37 -6.81 10.19 7.29
N PHE A 38 -6.48 9.90 8.55
CA PHE A 38 -6.32 10.91 9.59
C PHE A 38 -4.97 10.72 10.26
N LEU A 39 -4.06 11.68 10.09
CA LEU A 39 -2.71 11.60 10.65
C LEU A 39 -2.73 11.96 12.14
N THR A 40 -2.55 10.95 12.98
CA THR A 40 -2.52 11.13 14.43
C THR A 40 -1.15 11.57 14.94
N TYR A 41 -0.06 11.14 14.29
CA TYR A 41 1.30 11.46 14.67
C TYR A 41 2.29 11.45 13.49
N GLY A 42 3.26 12.35 13.54
CA GLY A 42 4.46 12.30 12.70
C GLY A 42 4.31 13.10 11.42
N ILE A 43 5.06 12.70 10.40
CA ILE A 43 5.01 13.27 9.06
C ILE A 43 4.72 12.14 8.09
N LEU A 44 3.73 12.34 7.23
CA LEU A 44 3.36 11.38 6.21
C LEU A 44 3.23 12.07 4.86
N GLU A 45 4.00 11.60 3.89
CA GLU A 45 3.80 11.91 2.49
C GLU A 45 2.77 10.93 1.90
N VAL A 46 1.73 11.47 1.29
CA VAL A 46 0.63 10.69 0.71
C VAL A 46 0.52 11.02 -0.76
N GLY A 47 0.29 9.99 -1.58
CA GLY A 47 0.07 10.11 -3.01
C GLY A 47 -1.15 9.33 -3.49
N PHE A 48 -1.96 9.93 -4.36
CA PHE A 48 -3.06 9.29 -5.06
C PHE A 48 -2.86 9.40 -6.57
N ILE A 49 -3.24 8.36 -7.30
CA ILE A 49 -3.25 8.36 -8.77
C ILE A 49 -4.69 8.13 -9.21
N ASP A 50 -5.18 9.01 -10.08
CA ASP A 50 -6.51 8.85 -10.67
C ASP A 50 -6.50 7.96 -11.92
N THR A 51 -7.68 7.68 -12.48
CA THR A 51 -7.82 6.86 -13.70
C THR A 51 -7.27 7.52 -14.96
N THR A 52 -6.91 8.80 -14.90
CA THR A 52 -6.22 9.53 -15.97
C THR A 52 -4.70 9.51 -15.81
N ASN A 53 -4.18 8.71 -14.86
CA ASN A 53 -2.77 8.62 -14.49
C ASN A 53 -2.19 9.94 -13.96
N LYS A 54 -3.03 10.81 -13.39
CA LYS A 54 -2.57 12.02 -12.74
C LYS A 54 -2.22 11.72 -11.28
N LEU A 55 -0.98 12.06 -10.92
CA LEU A 55 -0.47 11.95 -9.54
C LEU A 55 -0.80 13.21 -8.75
N PHE A 56 -1.39 13.02 -7.57
CA PHE A 56 -1.63 14.05 -6.56
C PHE A 56 -0.84 13.69 -5.31
N THR A 57 0.05 14.56 -4.85
CA THR A 57 0.85 14.33 -3.63
C THR A 57 0.66 15.45 -2.62
N GLN A 58 0.74 15.10 -1.34
CA GLN A 58 0.72 16.06 -0.24
C GLN A 58 1.53 15.54 0.96
N ILE A 59 2.21 16.45 1.65
CA ILE A 59 2.89 16.17 2.91
C ILE A 59 2.00 16.69 4.04
N TYR A 60 1.66 15.80 4.98
CA TYR A 60 0.95 16.12 6.20
C TYR A 60 1.88 15.98 7.40
N SER A 61 1.73 16.85 8.39
CA SER A 61 2.49 16.79 9.65
C SER A 61 1.56 16.99 10.84
N CYS A 62 1.73 16.18 11.89
CA CYS A 62 0.95 16.22 13.13
C CYS A 62 1.87 16.02 14.35
N SER A 63 1.76 16.91 15.35
CA SER A 63 2.74 17.09 16.42
C SER A 63 2.45 16.33 17.74
N VAL A 64 1.64 15.26 17.75
CA VAL A 64 1.32 14.51 18.99
C VAL A 64 1.53 12.99 18.82
N ALA A 65 2.33 12.38 19.70
CA ALA A 65 2.89 11.03 19.56
C ALA A 65 2.07 9.89 20.15
N GLY A 66 1.76 8.88 19.31
CA GLY A 66 1.31 7.56 19.73
C GLY A 66 1.58 6.54 18.64
N THR A 67 2.36 5.50 18.95
CA THR A 67 2.81 4.47 18.01
C THR A 67 2.26 3.09 18.42
N VAL A 68 1.46 2.42 17.56
CA VAL A 68 1.28 0.95 17.50
C VAL A 68 1.61 0.36 16.10
N SER A 69 2.63 -0.52 16.01
CA SER A 69 3.14 -1.16 14.76
C SER A 69 2.24 -2.29 14.22
N VAL A 70 2.11 -2.40 12.89
CA VAL A 70 1.44 -3.53 12.21
C VAL A 70 2.37 -4.12 11.12
N PRO A 71 2.40 -5.45 10.90
CA PRO A 71 3.34 -6.09 9.99
C PRO A 71 3.07 -5.82 8.51
N ALA A 72 4.16 -5.73 7.74
CA ALA A 72 4.15 -5.59 6.28
C ALA A 72 4.03 -6.96 5.60
N THR A 73 2.82 -7.32 5.19
CA THR A 73 2.62 -8.43 4.23
C THR A 73 1.34 -8.22 3.44
N VAL A 74 1.42 -7.53 2.30
CA VAL A 74 0.54 -7.78 1.14
C VAL A 74 1.26 -7.33 -0.14
N LEU A 75 2.12 -8.18 -0.69
CA LEU A 75 2.49 -8.17 -2.10
C LEU A 75 2.53 -9.62 -2.54
N VAL A 76 1.39 -10.12 -3.01
CA VAL A 76 1.33 -11.33 -3.82
C VAL A 76 1.12 -10.84 -5.24
N THR A 77 2.17 -10.85 -6.07
CA THR A 77 1.97 -10.74 -7.51
C THR A 77 1.19 -11.98 -7.94
N VAL A 78 -0.09 -11.82 -8.28
CA VAL A 78 -0.98 -12.91 -8.74
C VAL A 78 -0.64 -13.41 -10.16
N VAL A 79 0.44 -12.92 -10.77
CA VAL A 79 0.87 -13.28 -12.12
C VAL A 79 2.29 -13.81 -12.08
N ASP A 80 2.42 -15.14 -12.24
CA ASP A 80 3.71 -15.82 -12.20
C ASP A 80 4.43 -15.85 -13.57
N ASP A 81 3.69 -15.67 -14.67
CA ASP A 81 4.23 -15.78 -16.04
C ASP A 81 5.10 -14.58 -16.43
N GLU A 82 6.40 -14.82 -16.53
CA GLU A 82 7.41 -13.81 -16.83
C GLU A 82 7.35 -13.30 -18.26
N LYS A 83 6.84 -14.08 -19.22
CA LYS A 83 6.69 -13.64 -20.61
C LYS A 83 5.52 -12.67 -20.76
N ILE A 84 4.43 -12.94 -20.04
CA ILE A 84 3.30 -12.02 -19.95
C ILE A 84 3.76 -10.72 -19.30
N LEU A 85 4.47 -10.80 -18.16
CA LEU A 85 5.03 -9.62 -17.50
C LEU A 85 6.00 -8.85 -18.40
N ALA A 86 6.94 -9.53 -19.07
CA ALA A 86 7.88 -8.91 -20.00
C ALA A 86 7.14 -8.12 -21.11
N THR A 87 6.07 -8.69 -21.66
CA THR A 87 5.22 -8.02 -22.65
C THR A 87 4.49 -6.81 -22.05
N CYS A 88 3.87 -6.96 -20.87
CA CYS A 88 3.13 -5.90 -20.19
C CYS A 88 4.02 -4.71 -19.80
N PHE A 89 5.20 -4.98 -19.26
CA PHE A 89 6.19 -3.97 -18.86
C PHE A 89 7.04 -3.47 -20.04
N LYS A 90 6.85 -4.00 -21.24
CA LYS A 90 7.63 -3.69 -22.46
C LYS A 90 9.14 -3.84 -22.23
N THR A 91 9.52 -4.93 -21.57
CA THR A 91 10.89 -5.27 -21.19
C THR A 91 11.20 -6.73 -21.50
N ASP A 92 12.42 -7.20 -21.25
CA ASP A 92 12.81 -8.60 -21.37
C ASP A 92 12.60 -9.42 -20.08
N VAL A 93 12.63 -10.75 -20.21
CA VAL A 93 12.42 -11.71 -19.10
C VAL A 93 13.51 -11.59 -18.04
N ASP A 94 14.77 -11.34 -18.41
CA ASP A 94 15.88 -11.24 -17.45
C ASP A 94 15.68 -10.01 -16.55
N THR A 95 15.16 -8.92 -17.11
CA THR A 95 14.78 -7.74 -16.33
C THR A 95 13.62 -8.02 -15.38
N ILE A 96 12.59 -8.77 -15.80
CA ILE A 96 11.49 -9.19 -14.90
C ILE A 96 11.99 -10.08 -13.75
N GLN A 97 12.91 -11.01 -14.04
CA GLN A 97 13.49 -11.88 -13.01
C GLN A 97 14.28 -11.09 -11.96
N LYS A 98 15.07 -10.08 -12.39
CA LYS A 98 15.77 -9.16 -11.48
C LYS A 98 14.80 -8.34 -10.64
N LEU A 99 13.71 -7.86 -11.23
CA LEU A 99 12.66 -7.14 -10.51
C LEU A 99 12.02 -8.03 -9.44
N LYS A 100 11.61 -9.26 -9.80
CA LYS A 100 11.06 -10.24 -8.84
C LYS A 100 12.04 -10.53 -7.70
N ALA A 101 13.32 -10.73 -8.01
CA ALA A 101 14.34 -10.96 -7.00
C ALA A 101 14.55 -9.76 -6.06
N GLY A 102 14.41 -8.53 -6.58
CA GLY A 102 14.49 -7.30 -5.78
C GLY A 102 13.31 -7.10 -4.83
N PHE A 103 12.14 -7.66 -5.13
CA PHE A 103 10.94 -7.61 -4.29
C PHE A 103 10.73 -8.88 -3.43
N ALA A 104 11.54 -9.92 -3.63
CA ALA A 104 11.50 -11.11 -2.78
C ALA A 104 11.86 -10.72 -1.34
N LEU A 105 11.04 -11.17 -0.38
CA LEU A 105 11.33 -11.00 1.04
C LEU A 105 12.74 -11.54 1.33
N LYS A 106 13.64 -10.67 1.77
CA LYS A 106 14.92 -11.10 2.33
C LYS A 106 14.62 -11.81 3.64
N ALA A 107 14.86 -13.12 3.67
CA ALA A 107 14.80 -13.94 4.87
C ALA A 107 15.77 -13.43 5.95
#